data_AF-A0A2V3I005-F1
#
_entry.id   AF-A0A2V3I005-F1
#
_cell.length_a   1.000
_cell.length_b   1.000
_cell.length_c   1.000
_cell.angle_alpha   90.00
_cell.angle_beta   90.00
_cell.angle_gamma   90.00
#
_symmetry.space_group_name_H-M   'P 1'
#
loop_
_entity.id
_entity.type
_entity.pdbx_description
1 polymer ?
#
loop_
_entity_poly.entity_id
_entity_poly.type
_entity_poly.pdbx_seq_one_letter_code
_entity_poly.pdbx_strand_id
1 'polypeptide(L)'
;MPRIAALCIALVILATSLSGCYSFEEESSIRSEDLSISPEVLLGAHFQSVEFSSSSSMSVHVPYLVIDAESGYVVNGTTLDFDGAGTTTIEMLAPSNLASAHFLLGELGRDGWPLRATNQSWSEWFNSSEFDDSAYPYLEHPVLRENESGYTVEEGALHSTGIIDGLSIYEWMEVFTDLDSGYNERWGPFTLYDPTYIRAVNFMQGELQGMGYDTQIHRYWISDFSYAVNVCGYKEGTMVPDEWLVLGAHLDIAEAGSPPGGGTHIGAHDNGAGVALVLEAARGLAQFDHRRTLVVCFWSNEENGYDGVDRWIENIPSGVTLSNYLNADAVGTNWPGYYTLVVDIIPETDNQINEQWPMIRLTEWVGSNNNDIAEALRLGREIYNTEGYASMKDVDSSDQKRLSISVHESQRGRSDYERVADQLGVVSMDFGSLTGGSDCYHAPCDTLDTMIDMMVTDNATGVQNLVESFDLITWWLFDLAMYLDETPIYDES
;
A
#
# COMPACT_ATOMS: atom_id res chain seq x y z
N MET A 1 -70.31 30.55 -28.66
CA MET A 1 -68.91 31.02 -28.79
C MET A 1 -68.11 31.06 -27.47
N PRO A 2 -68.63 31.44 -26.29
CA PRO A 2 -67.78 31.60 -25.09
C PRO A 2 -67.36 30.28 -24.41
N ARG A 3 -68.10 29.18 -24.61
CA ARG A 3 -67.77 27.86 -24.03
C ARG A 3 -66.64 27.12 -24.74
N ILE A 4 -66.40 27.42 -26.02
CA ILE A 4 -65.30 26.82 -26.79
C ILE A 4 -63.98 27.50 -26.42
N ALA A 5 -63.99 28.83 -26.24
CA ALA A 5 -62.82 29.57 -25.79
C ALA A 5 -62.35 29.13 -24.39
N ALA A 6 -63.28 28.88 -23.46
CA ALA A 6 -62.94 28.36 -22.13
C ALA A 6 -62.33 26.95 -22.17
N LEU A 7 -62.80 26.08 -23.08
CA LEU A 7 -62.25 24.73 -23.25
C LEU A 7 -60.85 24.78 -23.86
N CYS A 8 -60.61 25.67 -24.83
CA CYS A 8 -59.29 25.86 -25.43
C CYS A 8 -58.27 26.43 -24.43
N ILE A 9 -58.67 27.38 -23.58
CA ILE A 9 -57.79 27.94 -22.55
C ILE A 9 -57.47 26.90 -21.47
N ALA A 10 -58.44 26.08 -21.06
CA ALA A 10 -58.21 24.99 -20.10
C ALA A 10 -57.25 23.91 -20.67
N LEU A 11 -57.37 23.59 -21.97
CA LEU A 11 -56.45 22.66 -22.65
C LEU A 11 -55.02 23.20 -22.78
N VAL A 12 -54.84 24.51 -22.96
CA VAL A 12 -53.50 25.14 -23.01
C VAL A 12 -52.84 25.14 -21.63
N ILE A 13 -53.61 25.40 -20.56
CA ILE A 13 -53.08 25.39 -19.18
C ILE A 13 -52.72 23.96 -18.72
N LEU A 14 -53.48 22.95 -19.15
CA LEU A 14 -53.16 21.54 -18.89
C LEU A 14 -51.99 21.03 -19.74
N ALA A 15 -51.75 21.60 -20.92
CA ALA A 15 -50.59 21.28 -21.75
C ALA A 15 -49.28 21.86 -21.19
N THR A 16 -49.32 23.01 -20.49
CA THR A 16 -48.14 23.60 -19.84
C THR A 16 -47.67 22.85 -18.59
N SER A 17 -48.49 21.97 -18.02
CA SER A 17 -48.07 21.04 -16.96
C SER A 17 -47.48 19.72 -17.47
N LEU A 18 -47.48 19.51 -18.80
CA LEU A 18 -46.84 18.36 -19.46
C LEU A 18 -45.49 18.72 -20.09
N SER A 19 -45.09 19.99 -20.06
CA SER A 19 -43.70 20.41 -20.25
C SER A 19 -42.94 20.36 -18.93
N GLY A 20 -42.97 19.20 -18.27
CA GLY A 20 -41.86 18.85 -17.38
C GLY A 20 -40.64 18.76 -18.27
N CYS A 21 -39.56 19.45 -17.87
CA CYS A 21 -38.25 19.33 -18.51
C CYS A 21 -37.87 17.84 -18.60
N TYR A 22 -38.12 17.22 -19.75
CA TYR A 22 -37.19 16.26 -20.29
C TYR A 22 -35.96 17.09 -20.64
N SER A 23 -35.01 17.19 -19.71
CA SER A 23 -33.63 17.26 -20.14
C SER A 23 -33.45 16.01 -20.99
N PHE A 24 -33.26 16.19 -22.28
CA PHE A 24 -32.44 15.24 -23.00
C PHE A 24 -31.12 15.27 -22.25
N GLU A 25 -30.87 14.28 -21.39
CA GLU A 25 -29.51 13.84 -21.15
C GLU A 25 -28.92 13.71 -22.55
N GLU A 26 -27.88 14.48 -22.84
CA GLU A 26 -27.02 14.16 -23.97
C GLU A 26 -26.51 12.75 -23.68
N GLU A 27 -27.18 11.72 -24.23
CA GLU A 27 -26.59 10.39 -24.36
C GLU A 27 -25.19 10.64 -24.93
N SER A 28 -24.16 10.35 -24.14
CA SER A 28 -22.78 10.57 -24.57
C SER A 28 -22.62 9.90 -25.92
N SER A 29 -22.07 10.61 -26.90
CA SER A 29 -21.88 10.05 -28.24
C SER A 29 -20.87 8.88 -28.25
N ILE A 30 -20.13 8.76 -27.15
CA ILE A 30 -19.13 7.74 -26.85
C ILE A 30 -19.80 6.42 -26.49
N ARG A 31 -19.34 5.35 -27.13
CA ARG A 31 -19.79 3.98 -26.89
C ARG A 31 -18.59 3.10 -26.52
N SER A 32 -18.73 2.22 -25.55
CA SER A 32 -17.64 1.36 -25.10
C SER A 32 -17.18 0.40 -26.20
N GLU A 33 -18.07 0.00 -27.13
CA GLU A 33 -17.72 -0.88 -28.25
C GLU A 33 -16.84 -0.20 -29.31
N ASP A 34 -16.72 1.13 -29.26
CA ASP A 34 -15.85 1.87 -30.18
C ASP A 34 -14.38 1.85 -29.72
N LEU A 35 -14.09 1.36 -28.50
CA LEU A 35 -12.76 1.13 -27.95
C LEU A 35 -12.46 -0.38 -27.91
N SER A 36 -11.22 -0.75 -28.27
CA SER A 36 -10.70 -2.11 -28.13
C SER A 36 -9.33 -2.08 -27.46
N ILE A 37 -9.08 -3.05 -26.57
CA ILE A 37 -7.85 -3.17 -25.78
C ILE A 37 -7.17 -4.50 -26.10
N SER A 38 -5.85 -4.46 -26.28
CA SER A 38 -5.00 -5.63 -26.48
C SER A 38 -3.82 -5.59 -25.49
N PRO A 39 -3.44 -6.71 -24.85
CA PRO A 39 -3.96 -8.07 -25.04
C PRO A 39 -5.39 -8.28 -24.52
N GLU A 40 -6.06 -9.34 -24.99
CA GLU A 40 -7.44 -9.68 -24.61
C GLU A 40 -7.61 -9.91 -23.11
N VAL A 41 -6.55 -10.37 -22.44
CA VAL A 41 -6.45 -10.49 -20.97
C VAL A 41 -5.12 -9.86 -20.55
N LEU A 42 -5.18 -8.94 -19.59
CA LEU A 42 -4.01 -8.30 -19.02
C LEU A 42 -3.35 -9.22 -17.98
N LEU A 43 -2.02 -9.22 -17.94
CA LEU A 43 -1.25 -9.84 -16.87
C LEU A 43 -1.29 -8.97 -15.62
N GLY A 44 -1.88 -9.46 -14.53
CA GLY A 44 -1.85 -8.76 -13.23
C GLY A 44 -0.43 -8.70 -12.65
N ALA A 45 -0.16 -7.74 -11.76
CA ALA A 45 1.11 -7.65 -11.01
C ALA A 45 2.37 -7.41 -11.88
N HIS A 46 2.21 -7.01 -13.15
CA HIS A 46 3.28 -6.72 -14.10
C HIS A 46 3.02 -5.46 -14.91
N PHE A 47 4.09 -4.69 -15.18
CA PHE A 47 4.06 -3.70 -16.26
C PHE A 47 4.06 -4.43 -17.61
N GLN A 48 3.13 -4.03 -18.49
CA GLN A 48 3.01 -4.60 -19.81
C GLN A 48 2.60 -3.55 -20.83
N SER A 49 2.97 -3.76 -22.09
CA SER A 49 2.48 -2.93 -23.19
C SER A 49 1.01 -3.25 -23.47
N VAL A 50 0.16 -2.23 -23.36
CA VAL A 50 -1.28 -2.29 -23.62
C VAL A 50 -1.62 -1.36 -24.77
N GLU A 51 -2.23 -1.91 -25.81
CA GLU A 51 -2.66 -1.19 -27.00
C GLU A 51 -4.15 -0.84 -26.87
N PHE A 52 -4.45 0.45 -26.97
CA PHE A 52 -5.79 1.02 -27.01
C PHE A 52 -6.09 1.47 -28.43
N SER A 53 -7.11 0.88 -29.04
CA SER A 53 -7.55 1.18 -30.40
C SER A 53 -8.98 1.70 -30.40
N SER A 54 -9.14 2.98 -30.73
CA SER A 54 -10.44 3.63 -30.86
C SER A 54 -10.88 3.74 -32.33
N SER A 55 -12.18 3.60 -32.58
CA SER A 55 -12.80 3.82 -33.90
C SER A 55 -13.53 5.16 -34.04
N SER A 56 -13.64 5.92 -32.94
CA SER A 56 -14.28 7.24 -32.88
C SER A 56 -13.45 8.21 -32.04
N SER A 57 -13.82 9.49 -32.03
CA SER A 57 -13.11 10.46 -31.21
C SER A 57 -13.54 10.34 -29.75
N MET A 58 -12.59 10.19 -28.83
CA MET A 58 -12.85 10.03 -27.39
C MET A 58 -11.59 10.31 -26.56
N SER A 59 -11.78 10.54 -25.26
CA SER A 59 -10.73 10.46 -24.24
C SER A 59 -10.92 9.18 -23.42
N VAL A 60 -9.83 8.47 -23.14
CA VAL A 60 -9.82 7.24 -22.32
C VAL A 60 -8.93 7.47 -21.11
N HIS A 61 -9.51 7.46 -19.91
CA HIS A 61 -8.75 7.57 -18.67
C HIS A 61 -8.36 6.19 -18.14
N VAL A 62 -7.09 6.08 -17.80
CA VAL A 62 -6.42 4.89 -17.27
C VAL A 62 -6.07 5.19 -15.81
N PRO A 63 -6.84 4.69 -14.82
CA PRO A 63 -6.65 4.98 -13.40
C PRO A 63 -5.66 4.00 -12.74
N TYR A 64 -4.55 3.71 -13.41
CA TYR A 64 -3.52 2.75 -12.98
C TYR A 64 -2.13 3.33 -13.20
N LEU A 65 -1.11 2.78 -12.53
CA LEU A 65 0.26 3.21 -12.75
C LEU A 65 0.68 2.94 -14.20
N VAL A 66 1.27 3.95 -14.85
CA VAL A 66 1.80 3.83 -16.22
C VAL A 66 3.24 4.34 -16.26
N ILE A 67 4.04 3.80 -17.17
CA ILE A 67 5.37 4.37 -17.46
C ILE A 67 5.18 5.45 -18.51
N ASP A 68 5.49 6.69 -18.15
CA ASP A 68 5.45 7.82 -19.06
C ASP A 68 6.55 7.66 -20.12
N ALA A 69 6.16 7.65 -21.40
CA ALA A 69 7.08 7.35 -22.49
C ALA A 69 8.12 8.45 -22.75
N GLU A 70 7.86 9.69 -22.31
CA GLU A 70 8.78 10.82 -22.49
C GLU A 70 9.84 10.86 -21.39
N SER A 71 9.42 10.73 -20.14
CA SER A 71 10.30 10.83 -18.97
C SER A 71 10.88 9.49 -18.52
N GLY A 72 10.21 8.37 -18.79
CA GLY A 72 10.57 7.03 -18.32
C GLY A 72 10.16 6.75 -16.87
N TYR A 73 9.54 7.71 -16.18
CA TYR A 73 9.07 7.50 -14.80
C TYR A 73 7.70 6.84 -14.76
N VAL A 74 7.43 6.16 -13.65
CA VAL A 74 6.08 5.76 -13.28
C VAL A 74 5.26 7.00 -12.90
N VAL A 75 4.02 7.08 -13.38
CA VAL A 75 3.03 8.13 -13.07
C VAL A 75 1.68 7.53 -12.69
N ASN A 76 0.91 8.26 -11.89
CA ASN A 76 -0.41 7.93 -11.41
C ASN A 76 -1.47 8.22 -12.47
N GLY A 77 -1.70 7.22 -13.33
CA GLY A 77 -2.73 7.28 -14.35
C GLY A 77 -2.39 8.20 -15.51
N THR A 78 -3.24 8.16 -16.52
CA THR A 78 -3.12 9.00 -17.71
C THR A 78 -4.46 9.11 -18.44
N THR A 79 -4.58 10.06 -19.36
CA THR A 79 -5.72 10.18 -20.27
C THR A 79 -5.21 10.15 -21.71
N LEU A 80 -5.72 9.19 -22.49
CA LEU A 80 -5.40 9.01 -23.89
C LEU A 80 -6.46 9.70 -24.74
N ASP A 81 -6.02 10.63 -25.60
CA ASP A 81 -6.90 11.37 -26.50
C ASP A 81 -6.85 10.81 -27.93
N PHE A 82 -8.03 10.49 -28.46
CA PHE A 82 -8.22 10.04 -29.84
C PHE A 82 -9.04 11.09 -30.60
N ASP A 83 -8.45 11.76 -31.60
CA ASP A 83 -9.14 12.73 -32.46
C ASP A 83 -10.00 12.08 -33.57
N GLY A 84 -10.02 10.75 -33.61
CA GLY A 84 -10.74 9.90 -34.54
C GLY A 84 -10.28 8.45 -34.40
N ALA A 85 -10.41 7.66 -35.47
CA ALA A 85 -9.93 6.28 -35.45
C ALA A 85 -8.39 6.25 -35.35
N GLY A 86 -7.87 5.56 -34.34
CA GLY A 86 -6.45 5.56 -34.04
C GLY A 86 -6.08 4.54 -32.97
N THR A 87 -4.79 4.35 -32.80
CA THR A 87 -4.21 3.38 -31.88
C THR A 87 -3.08 4.02 -31.10
N THR A 88 -3.07 3.81 -29.80
CA THR A 88 -2.03 4.28 -28.88
C THR A 88 -1.62 3.12 -28.00
N THR A 89 -0.33 2.96 -27.76
CA THR A 89 0.21 1.94 -26.85
C THR A 89 0.85 2.63 -25.67
N ILE A 90 0.55 2.16 -24.47
CA ILE A 90 1.18 2.58 -23.22
C ILE A 90 1.73 1.37 -22.49
N GLU A 91 2.65 1.59 -21.56
CA GLU A 91 3.09 0.57 -20.62
C GLU A 91 2.41 0.82 -19.28
N MET A 92 1.59 -0.12 -18.81
CA MET A 92 0.79 0.03 -17.60
C MET A 92 0.90 -1.18 -16.69
N LEU A 93 0.76 -0.94 -15.38
CA LEU A 93 0.61 -1.97 -14.37
C LEU A 93 -0.87 -2.30 -14.22
N ALA A 94 -1.27 -3.51 -14.58
CA ALA A 94 -2.60 -4.01 -14.26
C ALA A 94 -2.68 -4.36 -12.77
N PRO A 95 -3.87 -4.21 -12.13
CA PRO A 95 -4.02 -4.44 -10.70
C PRO A 95 -3.55 -5.85 -10.31
N SER A 96 -2.85 -5.96 -9.18
CA SER A 96 -2.22 -7.22 -8.76
C SER A 96 -3.24 -8.29 -8.36
N ASN A 97 -4.30 -7.91 -7.63
CA ASN A 97 -5.22 -8.85 -6.99
C ASN A 97 -6.70 -8.63 -7.39
N LEU A 98 -6.96 -7.98 -8.53
CA LEU A 98 -8.30 -7.83 -9.10
C LEU A 98 -8.42 -8.59 -10.42
N ALA A 99 -9.61 -9.18 -10.66
CA ALA A 99 -9.91 -9.91 -11.89
C ALA A 99 -10.19 -9.01 -13.10
N SER A 100 -10.26 -7.70 -12.91
CA SER A 100 -10.53 -6.74 -13.98
C SER A 100 -9.89 -5.38 -13.73
N ALA A 101 -9.50 -4.73 -14.84
CA ALA A 101 -9.11 -3.34 -14.92
C ALA A 101 -10.26 -2.52 -15.49
N HIS A 102 -10.43 -1.28 -15.03
CA HIS A 102 -11.52 -0.41 -15.42
C HIS A 102 -11.00 0.85 -16.11
N PHE A 103 -11.54 1.15 -17.28
CA PHE A 103 -11.18 2.33 -18.07
C PHE A 103 -12.40 3.22 -18.25
N LEU A 104 -12.21 4.52 -18.11
CA LEU A 104 -13.29 5.50 -18.17
C LEU A 104 -13.25 6.23 -19.50
N LEU A 105 -14.40 6.42 -20.13
CA LEU A 105 -14.53 6.98 -21.47
C LEU A 105 -15.28 8.32 -21.43
N GLY A 106 -14.83 9.26 -22.23
CA GLY A 106 -15.37 10.61 -22.26
C GLY A 106 -15.19 11.28 -23.62
N GLU A 107 -15.86 12.42 -23.78
CA GLU A 107 -15.67 13.28 -24.94
C GLU A 107 -14.22 13.77 -25.03
N LEU A 108 -13.71 13.98 -26.26
CA LEU A 108 -12.33 14.39 -26.51
C LEU A 108 -11.94 15.65 -25.73
N GLY A 109 -10.76 15.62 -25.09
CA GLY A 109 -10.23 16.72 -24.29
C GLY A 109 -10.87 16.82 -22.90
N ARG A 110 -11.43 15.71 -22.40
CA ARG A 110 -11.96 15.65 -21.03
C ARG A 110 -10.82 15.57 -20.03
N ASP A 111 -10.67 16.64 -19.25
CA ASP A 111 -9.64 16.74 -18.22
C ASP A 111 -10.11 16.27 -16.82
N GLY A 112 -11.42 16.19 -16.58
CA GLY A 112 -11.99 15.91 -15.25
C GLY A 112 -12.72 14.56 -15.17
N TRP A 113 -12.29 13.70 -14.24
CA TRP A 113 -12.84 12.36 -14.03
C TRP A 113 -13.30 12.20 -12.57
N PRO A 114 -14.59 12.36 -12.27
CA PRO A 114 -15.12 12.01 -10.94
C PRO A 114 -14.87 10.52 -10.68
N LEU A 115 -14.12 10.16 -9.65
CA LEU A 115 -13.81 8.76 -9.33
C LEU A 115 -14.62 8.28 -8.11
N ARG A 116 -14.73 6.96 -7.96
CA ARG A 116 -15.27 6.29 -6.77
C ARG A 116 -14.62 6.80 -5.49
N ALA A 117 -15.33 6.68 -4.37
CA ALA A 117 -14.72 6.90 -3.07
C ALA A 117 -13.58 5.90 -2.81
N THR A 118 -12.58 6.31 -2.02
CA THR A 118 -11.36 5.53 -1.75
C THR A 118 -11.61 4.20 -1.03
N ASN A 119 -12.78 4.06 -0.40
CA ASN A 119 -13.23 2.86 0.31
C ASN A 119 -14.49 2.22 -0.32
N GLN A 120 -14.70 2.43 -1.62
CA GLN A 120 -15.81 1.85 -2.39
C GLN A 120 -15.23 1.06 -3.56
N SER A 121 -15.72 -0.15 -3.84
CA SER A 121 -15.21 -0.91 -5.00
C SER A 121 -15.71 -0.34 -6.33
N TRP A 122 -15.06 -0.69 -7.45
CA TRP A 122 -15.51 -0.31 -8.79
C TRP A 122 -16.95 -0.78 -9.07
N SER A 123 -17.24 -2.04 -8.76
CA SER A 123 -18.58 -2.64 -8.93
C SER A 123 -19.64 -1.93 -8.08
N GLU A 124 -19.34 -1.62 -6.82
CA GLU A 124 -20.25 -0.87 -5.95
C GLU A 124 -20.53 0.53 -6.52
N TRP A 125 -19.51 1.21 -7.02
CA TRP A 125 -19.64 2.55 -7.56
C TRP A 125 -20.47 2.59 -8.83
N PHE A 126 -20.21 1.72 -9.81
CA PHE A 126 -20.99 1.67 -11.06
C PHE A 126 -22.46 1.30 -10.84
N ASN A 127 -22.80 0.68 -9.71
CA ASN A 127 -24.17 0.35 -9.32
C ASN A 127 -24.78 1.36 -8.32
N SER A 128 -24.11 2.48 -8.06
CA SER A 128 -24.55 3.49 -7.10
C SER A 128 -25.31 4.64 -7.76
N SER A 129 -26.21 5.27 -7.00
CA SER A 129 -26.89 6.49 -7.45
C SER A 129 -25.95 7.68 -7.63
N GLU A 130 -24.81 7.67 -6.96
CA GLU A 130 -23.75 8.68 -7.14
C GLU A 130 -23.17 8.62 -8.54
N PHE A 131 -22.95 7.41 -9.07
CA PHE A 131 -22.53 7.24 -10.44
C PHE A 131 -23.63 7.64 -11.43
N ASP A 132 -24.90 7.32 -11.15
CA ASP A 132 -26.03 7.72 -12.00
C ASP A 132 -26.10 9.25 -12.20
N ASP A 133 -25.78 10.05 -11.17
CA ASP A 133 -25.79 11.52 -11.23
C ASP A 133 -24.71 12.11 -12.16
N SER A 134 -23.68 11.34 -12.50
CA SER A 134 -22.56 11.78 -13.35
C SER A 134 -22.14 10.72 -14.37
N ALA A 135 -23.06 9.82 -14.74
CA ALA A 135 -22.73 8.61 -15.49
C ALA A 135 -22.02 8.92 -16.80
N TYR A 136 -20.92 8.22 -17.04
CA TYR A 136 -20.22 8.23 -18.32
C TYR A 136 -19.81 6.80 -18.70
N PRO A 137 -19.59 6.52 -19.99
CA PRO A 137 -19.27 5.17 -20.42
C PRO A 137 -17.95 4.70 -19.81
N TYR A 138 -17.87 3.40 -19.51
CA TYR A 138 -16.66 2.75 -19.02
C TYR A 138 -16.49 1.40 -19.71
N LEU A 139 -15.29 0.84 -19.59
CA LEU A 139 -14.92 -0.48 -20.08
C LEU A 139 -14.26 -1.27 -18.95
N GLU A 140 -14.84 -2.41 -18.61
CA GLU A 140 -14.22 -3.43 -17.77
C GLU A 140 -13.44 -4.41 -18.66
N HIS A 141 -12.16 -4.63 -18.34
CA HIS A 141 -11.27 -5.47 -19.13
C HIS A 141 -10.62 -6.54 -18.23
N PRO A 142 -10.57 -7.82 -18.65
CA PRO A 142 -10.14 -8.90 -17.76
C PRO A 142 -8.65 -8.85 -17.46
N VAL A 143 -8.32 -9.20 -16.21
CA VAL A 143 -6.96 -9.32 -15.69
C VAL A 143 -6.79 -10.73 -15.12
N LEU A 144 -5.62 -11.33 -15.36
CA LEU A 144 -5.24 -12.62 -14.81
C LEU A 144 -3.81 -12.52 -14.28
N ARG A 145 -3.63 -12.80 -12.99
CA ARG A 145 -2.32 -13.09 -12.42
C ARG A 145 -2.01 -14.56 -12.61
N GLU A 146 -0.83 -14.86 -13.14
CA GLU A 146 -0.39 -16.24 -13.31
C GLU A 146 0.07 -16.84 -11.98
N ASN A 147 0.06 -18.17 -11.89
CA ASN A 147 0.54 -18.87 -10.70
C ASN A 147 1.72 -19.76 -11.07
N GLU A 148 2.71 -19.85 -10.17
CA GLU A 148 3.77 -20.82 -10.33
C GLU A 148 3.25 -22.25 -10.20
N SER A 149 3.52 -23.08 -11.21
CA SER A 149 3.06 -24.47 -11.25
C SER A 149 3.67 -25.39 -10.18
N GLY A 150 4.69 -24.92 -9.45
CA GLY A 150 5.39 -25.67 -8.40
C GLY A 150 4.66 -25.71 -7.07
N TYR A 151 3.71 -24.80 -6.84
CA TYR A 151 3.04 -24.60 -5.55
C TYR A 151 1.52 -24.87 -5.69
N THR A 152 0.89 -25.37 -4.63
CA THR A 152 -0.58 -25.44 -4.54
C THR A 152 -1.16 -24.13 -4.01
N VAL A 153 -2.50 -23.98 -4.08
CA VAL A 153 -3.19 -22.82 -3.50
C VAL A 153 -2.92 -22.73 -1.99
N GLU A 154 -2.91 -23.87 -1.31
CA GLU A 154 -2.63 -23.98 0.13
C GLU A 154 -1.19 -23.60 0.49
N GLU A 155 -0.28 -23.65 -0.49
CA GLU A 155 1.13 -23.24 -0.40
C GLU A 155 1.34 -21.78 -0.88
N GLY A 156 0.27 -21.04 -1.18
CA GLY A 156 0.36 -19.63 -1.57
C GLY A 156 0.47 -19.36 -3.06
N ALA A 157 0.20 -20.34 -3.94
CA ALA A 157 0.39 -20.20 -5.39
C ALA A 157 -0.38 -19.02 -6.04
N LEU A 158 -1.47 -18.53 -5.44
CA LEU A 158 -2.23 -17.38 -5.96
C LEU A 158 -1.43 -16.07 -5.94
N HIS A 159 -0.41 -15.98 -5.11
CA HIS A 159 0.43 -14.79 -4.92
C HIS A 159 1.91 -15.16 -5.08
N SER A 160 2.23 -15.85 -6.18
CA SER A 160 3.57 -16.42 -6.47
C SER A 160 4.27 -15.79 -7.66
N THR A 161 3.66 -14.81 -8.32
CA THR A 161 4.21 -14.17 -9.52
C THR A 161 3.99 -12.66 -9.47
N GLY A 162 4.74 -11.92 -10.28
CA GLY A 162 4.64 -10.47 -10.32
C GLY A 162 6.02 -9.81 -10.38
N ILE A 163 6.03 -8.49 -10.36
CA ILE A 163 7.25 -7.72 -10.06
C ILE A 163 7.70 -8.00 -8.63
N ILE A 164 6.73 -8.17 -7.72
CA ILE A 164 6.84 -8.59 -6.32
C ILE A 164 5.65 -9.49 -5.96
N ASP A 165 5.81 -10.34 -4.96
CA ASP A 165 4.76 -11.28 -4.54
C ASP A 165 4.90 -11.76 -3.09
N GLY A 166 3.78 -12.17 -2.51
CA GLY A 166 3.71 -12.66 -1.12
C GLY A 166 4.46 -13.97 -0.85
N LEU A 167 4.57 -14.86 -1.84
CA LEU A 167 5.27 -16.13 -1.68
C LEU A 167 6.78 -15.90 -1.48
N SER A 168 7.36 -14.98 -2.25
CA SER A 168 8.76 -14.55 -2.08
C SER A 168 9.04 -14.04 -0.66
N ILE A 169 8.09 -13.34 -0.04
CA ILE A 169 8.19 -12.88 1.36
C ILE A 169 8.10 -14.05 2.34
N TYR A 170 7.22 -15.00 2.09
CA TYR A 170 7.16 -16.22 2.90
C TYR A 170 8.47 -17.02 2.82
N GLU A 171 9.09 -17.12 1.65
CA GLU A 171 10.41 -17.75 1.49
C GLU A 171 11.52 -16.98 2.24
N TRP A 172 11.48 -15.64 2.25
CA TRP A 172 12.35 -14.84 3.12
C TRP A 172 12.16 -15.17 4.60
N MET A 173 10.91 -15.35 5.03
CA MET A 173 10.59 -15.74 6.40
C MET A 173 11.15 -17.12 6.75
N GLU A 174 11.13 -18.08 5.83
CA GLU A 174 11.78 -19.39 6.05
C GLU A 174 13.29 -19.22 6.28
N VAL A 175 13.96 -18.33 5.54
CA VAL A 175 15.38 -18.02 5.73
C VAL A 175 15.64 -17.31 7.07
N PHE A 176 14.85 -16.29 7.40
CA PHE A 176 15.05 -15.49 8.60
C PHE A 176 14.76 -16.26 9.88
N THR A 177 13.89 -17.26 9.82
CA THR A 177 13.45 -18.03 10.99
C THR A 177 14.15 -19.39 11.12
N ASP A 178 14.96 -19.78 10.13
CA ASP A 178 15.83 -20.96 10.23
C ASP A 178 16.93 -20.75 11.28
N LEU A 179 16.90 -21.59 12.32
CA LEU A 179 17.87 -21.61 13.41
C LEU A 179 19.32 -21.82 12.94
N ASP A 180 19.53 -22.44 11.78
CA ASP A 180 20.85 -22.72 11.21
C ASP A 180 21.34 -21.59 10.27
N SER A 181 20.52 -20.56 10.00
CA SER A 181 20.86 -19.42 9.14
C SER A 181 21.95 -18.52 9.74
N GLY A 182 22.02 -18.47 11.08
CA GLY A 182 22.86 -17.51 11.82
C GLY A 182 22.34 -16.07 11.79
N TYR A 183 21.11 -15.85 11.32
CA TYR A 183 20.40 -14.56 11.24
C TYR A 183 19.62 -14.20 12.52
N ASN A 184 19.31 -15.19 13.36
CA ASN A 184 18.55 -15.03 14.61
C ASN A 184 19.34 -14.34 15.74
N GLU A 185 18.67 -14.12 16.88
CA GLU A 185 19.24 -13.48 18.08
C GLU A 185 19.76 -12.06 17.84
N ARG A 186 19.10 -11.35 16.91
CA ARG A 186 19.44 -9.99 16.48
C ARG A 186 18.96 -8.92 17.48
N TRP A 187 19.12 -9.08 18.79
CA TRP A 187 18.55 -8.22 19.85
C TRP A 187 18.90 -6.72 19.86
N GLY A 188 19.69 -6.26 18.88
CA GLY A 188 20.41 -4.99 18.90
C GLY A 188 21.89 -5.21 19.24
N PRO A 189 22.80 -4.32 18.83
CA PRO A 189 24.19 -4.48 19.20
C PRO A 189 24.43 -3.96 20.63
N PHE A 190 24.39 -4.86 21.63
CA PHE A 190 24.69 -4.53 23.04
C PHE A 190 26.17 -4.27 23.31
N THR A 191 27.02 -4.68 22.37
CA THR A 191 28.46 -4.46 22.45
C THR A 191 28.97 -3.89 21.14
N LEU A 192 30.09 -3.19 21.23
CA LEU A 192 30.78 -2.73 20.04
C LEU A 192 31.18 -3.94 19.18
N TYR A 193 30.73 -3.94 17.92
CA TYR A 193 30.88 -5.05 16.97
C TYR A 193 30.24 -6.36 17.45
N ASP A 194 29.03 -6.29 18.00
CA ASP A 194 28.25 -7.49 18.34
C ASP A 194 28.26 -8.49 17.16
N PRO A 195 28.86 -9.67 17.32
CA PRO A 195 29.10 -10.57 16.20
C PRO A 195 27.82 -11.19 15.66
N THR A 196 26.76 -11.29 16.46
CA THR A 196 25.48 -11.83 16.02
C THR A 196 24.72 -10.80 15.22
N TYR A 197 24.56 -9.60 15.77
CA TYR A 197 23.89 -8.51 15.07
C TYR A 197 24.61 -8.14 13.76
N ILE A 198 25.95 -8.11 13.77
CA ILE A 198 26.75 -7.79 12.57
C ILE A 198 26.63 -8.85 11.47
N ARG A 199 26.31 -10.12 11.79
CA ARG A 199 26.03 -11.12 10.75
C ARG A 199 24.74 -10.78 9.99
N ALA A 200 23.66 -10.46 10.70
CA ALA A 200 22.41 -10.03 10.09
C ALA A 200 22.62 -8.74 9.26
N VAL A 201 23.30 -7.74 9.81
CA VAL A 201 23.62 -6.49 9.09
C VAL A 201 24.41 -6.74 7.79
N ASN A 202 25.42 -7.61 7.81
CA ASN A 202 26.20 -7.92 6.61
C ASN A 202 25.40 -8.74 5.58
N PHE A 203 24.53 -9.64 6.05
CA PHE A 203 23.60 -10.38 5.19
C PHE A 203 22.69 -9.39 4.44
N MET A 204 22.01 -8.52 5.18
CA MET A 204 21.14 -7.48 4.63
C MET A 204 21.90 -6.51 3.71
N GLN A 205 23.15 -6.19 4.04
CA GLN A 205 23.99 -5.38 3.15
C GLN A 205 24.18 -6.06 1.79
N GLY A 206 24.47 -7.37 1.79
CA GLY A 206 24.65 -8.16 0.58
C GLY A 206 23.39 -8.22 -0.28
N GLU A 207 22.22 -8.42 0.35
CA GLU A 207 20.93 -8.48 -0.36
C GLU A 207 20.61 -7.15 -1.06
N LEU A 208 20.67 -6.02 -0.33
CA LEU A 208 20.43 -4.70 -0.92
C LEU A 208 21.43 -4.36 -2.03
N GLN A 209 22.72 -4.73 -1.87
CA GLN A 209 23.73 -4.55 -2.92
C GLN A 209 23.42 -5.40 -4.15
N GLY A 210 22.96 -6.64 -3.96
CA GLY A 210 22.54 -7.54 -5.02
C GLY A 210 21.34 -6.99 -5.82
N MET A 211 20.44 -6.28 -5.15
CA MET A 211 19.30 -5.58 -5.76
C MET A 211 19.70 -4.28 -6.49
N GLY A 212 20.93 -3.78 -6.29
CA GLY A 212 21.46 -2.61 -6.98
C GLY A 212 21.42 -1.29 -6.19
N TYR A 213 21.17 -1.33 -4.88
CA TYR A 213 21.29 -0.16 -4.00
C TYR A 213 22.75 0.15 -3.65
N ASP A 214 23.08 1.43 -3.46
CA ASP A 214 24.31 1.83 -2.77
C ASP A 214 24.14 1.57 -1.27
N THR A 215 24.60 0.42 -0.81
CA THR A 215 24.34 0.00 0.57
C THR A 215 25.43 0.37 1.55
N GLN A 216 25.03 1.05 2.61
CA GLN A 216 25.89 1.56 3.67
C GLN A 216 25.50 0.97 5.02
N ILE A 217 26.50 0.57 5.80
CA ILE A 217 26.31 0.21 7.21
C ILE A 217 26.69 1.42 8.05
N HIS A 218 25.68 2.02 8.66
CA HIS A 218 25.84 3.17 9.55
C HIS A 218 26.15 2.68 10.96
N ARG A 219 27.14 3.29 11.61
CA ARG A 219 27.63 2.88 12.93
C ARG A 219 27.69 4.08 13.85
N TYR A 220 26.89 4.07 14.91
CA TYR A 220 26.74 5.20 15.81
C TYR A 220 27.20 4.85 17.20
N TRP A 221 28.26 5.52 17.65
CA TRP A 221 28.72 5.44 19.03
C TRP A 221 27.90 6.41 19.89
N ILE A 222 27.12 5.86 20.82
CA ILE A 222 26.21 6.65 21.68
C ILE A 222 26.85 6.82 23.06
N SER A 223 27.30 5.71 23.67
CA SER A 223 28.06 5.72 24.91
C SER A 223 28.94 4.46 25.04
N ASP A 224 29.69 4.33 26.13
CA ASP A 224 30.47 3.12 26.44
C ASP A 224 29.61 1.84 26.53
N PHE A 225 28.29 1.98 26.67
CA PHE A 225 27.33 0.88 26.86
C PHE A 225 26.14 0.93 25.89
N SER A 226 26.10 1.86 24.94
CA SER A 226 25.05 1.93 23.91
C SER A 226 25.69 2.25 22.55
N TYR A 227 25.25 1.50 21.56
CA TYR A 227 25.78 1.50 20.20
C TYR A 227 24.64 1.13 19.26
N ALA A 228 24.56 1.77 18.09
CA ALA A 228 23.55 1.48 17.08
C ALA A 228 24.20 1.20 15.73
N VAL A 229 23.63 0.26 14.97
CA VAL A 229 24.12 -0.15 13.66
C VAL A 229 22.97 -0.34 12.70
N ASN A 230 22.75 0.61 11.79
CA ASN A 230 21.74 0.46 10.75
C ASN A 230 22.39 -0.06 9.47
N VAL A 231 21.58 -0.69 8.61
CA VAL A 231 21.94 -0.99 7.24
C VAL A 231 20.93 -0.34 6.31
N CYS A 232 21.43 0.53 5.42
CA CYS A 232 20.60 1.31 4.53
C CYS A 232 21.07 1.18 3.09
N GLY A 233 20.16 0.98 2.15
CA GLY A 233 20.37 1.02 0.71
C GLY A 233 19.87 2.35 0.14
N TYR A 234 20.69 3.01 -0.66
CA TYR A 234 20.33 4.27 -1.31
C TYR A 234 20.27 4.07 -2.83
N LYS A 235 19.16 4.46 -3.45
CA LYS A 235 19.02 4.53 -4.90
C LYS A 235 18.79 5.99 -5.27
N GLU A 236 19.86 6.63 -5.75
CA GLU A 236 19.88 8.07 -6.04
C GLU A 236 18.80 8.46 -7.04
N GLY A 237 18.01 9.47 -6.69
CA GLY A 237 16.98 10.03 -7.55
C GLY A 237 17.57 10.85 -8.70
N THR A 238 16.81 11.02 -9.77
CA THR A 238 17.32 11.64 -11.01
C THR A 238 16.80 13.06 -11.27
N MET A 239 15.78 13.52 -10.53
CA MET A 239 15.25 14.89 -10.62
C MET A 239 15.55 15.74 -9.38
N VAL A 240 15.32 15.17 -8.20
CA VAL A 240 15.47 15.82 -6.88
C VAL A 240 16.22 14.88 -5.92
N PRO A 241 17.50 14.56 -6.18
CA PRO A 241 18.26 13.56 -5.41
C PRO A 241 18.43 13.90 -3.92
N ASP A 242 18.37 15.20 -3.57
CA ASP A 242 18.48 15.67 -2.19
C ASP A 242 17.13 15.59 -1.43
N GLU A 243 16.05 15.13 -2.07
CA GLU A 243 14.80 14.79 -1.40
C GLU A 243 14.66 13.27 -1.30
N TRP A 244 14.41 12.75 -0.10
CA TRP A 244 14.45 11.31 0.18
C TRP A 244 13.05 10.78 0.51
N LEU A 245 12.65 9.70 -0.17
CA LEU A 245 11.52 8.85 0.22
C LEU A 245 12.11 7.63 0.92
N VAL A 246 11.65 7.35 2.14
CA VAL A 246 12.29 6.33 2.98
C VAL A 246 11.29 5.21 3.29
N LEU A 247 11.73 3.97 3.07
CA LEU A 247 11.06 2.75 3.51
C LEU A 247 11.88 2.13 4.66
N GLY A 248 11.23 1.63 5.70
CA GLY A 248 11.95 1.01 6.80
C GLY A 248 11.19 -0.03 7.61
N ALA A 249 11.98 -0.77 8.38
CA ALA A 249 11.57 -1.75 9.38
C ALA A 249 12.74 -1.95 10.35
N HIS A 250 12.50 -2.30 11.61
CA HIS A 250 13.62 -2.56 12.51
C HIS A 250 14.19 -3.97 12.34
N LEU A 251 15.52 -4.02 12.28
CA LEU A 251 16.32 -5.24 12.20
C LEU A 251 16.61 -5.83 13.58
N ASP A 252 16.40 -5.12 14.68
CA ASP A 252 16.47 -5.78 15.98
C ASP A 252 15.21 -6.54 16.38
N ILE A 253 15.29 -7.32 17.46
CA ILE A 253 14.17 -8.06 18.06
C ILE A 253 14.24 -7.90 19.57
N ALA A 254 13.11 -8.07 20.26
CA ALA A 254 13.03 -7.96 21.71
C ALA A 254 14.07 -8.82 22.47
N GLU A 255 14.87 -8.16 23.31
CA GLU A 255 15.98 -8.77 24.04
C GLU A 255 15.56 -9.80 25.11
N ALA A 256 16.42 -10.79 25.37
CA ALA A 256 16.15 -11.79 26.39
C ALA A 256 15.91 -11.15 27.78
N GLY A 257 14.71 -11.37 28.33
CA GLY A 257 14.25 -10.83 29.60
C GLY A 257 13.42 -9.54 29.49
N SER A 258 13.20 -9.01 28.28
CA SER A 258 12.35 -7.83 28.06
C SER A 258 10.86 -8.18 28.22
N PRO A 259 10.04 -7.27 28.78
CA PRO A 259 8.59 -7.45 28.80
C PRO A 259 7.96 -7.24 27.41
N PRO A 260 6.72 -7.70 27.17
CA PRO A 260 5.88 -8.48 28.09
C PRO A 260 6.21 -9.98 28.15
N GLY A 261 6.74 -10.57 27.08
CA GLY A 261 6.88 -12.02 26.92
C GLY A 261 8.22 -12.64 27.37
N GLY A 262 9.20 -11.82 27.74
CA GLY A 262 10.54 -12.26 28.15
C GLY A 262 11.59 -12.25 27.04
N GLY A 263 11.35 -11.58 25.92
CA GLY A 263 12.21 -11.53 24.74
C GLY A 263 11.96 -12.67 23.76
N THR A 264 12.50 -12.54 22.54
CA THR A 264 12.38 -13.55 21.48
C THR A 264 13.75 -13.92 20.91
N HIS A 265 13.91 -15.16 20.44
CA HIS A 265 15.15 -15.57 19.76
C HIS A 265 15.06 -15.41 18.24
N ILE A 266 13.84 -15.52 17.69
CA ILE A 266 13.59 -15.53 16.25
C ILE A 266 13.10 -14.16 15.78
N GLY A 267 12.08 -13.62 16.45
CA GLY A 267 11.43 -12.37 16.07
C GLY A 267 10.81 -12.47 14.68
N ALA A 268 9.95 -13.47 14.46
CA ALA A 268 9.36 -13.74 13.16
C ALA A 268 8.34 -12.66 12.81
N HIS A 269 7.35 -12.46 13.68
CA HIS A 269 6.38 -11.40 13.55
C HIS A 269 7.03 -10.04 13.84
N ASP A 270 7.82 -9.97 14.92
CA ASP A 270 8.42 -8.75 15.43
C ASP A 270 9.96 -8.83 15.41
N ASN A 271 10.64 -8.31 14.38
CA ASN A 271 10.06 -7.74 13.17
C ASN A 271 10.64 -8.33 11.88
N GLY A 272 10.73 -9.67 11.84
CA GLY A 272 11.25 -10.40 10.68
C GLY A 272 10.35 -10.20 9.46
N ALA A 273 9.05 -10.20 9.69
CA ALA A 273 8.01 -9.99 8.69
C ALA A 273 8.09 -8.60 8.05
N GLY A 274 8.26 -7.52 8.83
CA GLY A 274 8.43 -6.17 8.28
C GLY A 274 9.71 -6.03 7.48
N VAL A 275 10.81 -6.62 7.96
CA VAL A 275 12.09 -6.67 7.22
C VAL A 275 11.92 -7.39 5.88
N ALA A 276 11.25 -8.54 5.86
CA ALA A 276 11.00 -9.32 4.64
C ALA A 276 10.12 -8.56 3.63
N LEU A 277 9.05 -7.90 4.10
CA LEU A 277 8.17 -7.08 3.26
C LEU A 277 8.92 -5.91 2.61
N VAL A 278 9.66 -5.15 3.41
CA VAL A 278 10.41 -3.98 2.92
C VAL A 278 11.51 -4.41 1.95
N LEU A 279 12.16 -5.55 2.17
CA LEU A 279 13.12 -6.11 1.21
C LEU A 279 12.48 -6.46 -0.12
N GLU A 280 11.31 -7.10 -0.11
CA GLU A 280 10.64 -7.49 -1.35
C GLU A 280 10.13 -6.26 -2.12
N ALA A 281 9.53 -5.28 -1.43
CA ALA A 281 9.18 -4.01 -2.04
C ALA A 281 10.41 -3.30 -2.61
N ALA A 282 11.53 -3.30 -1.88
CA ALA A 282 12.80 -2.73 -2.35
C ALA A 282 13.31 -3.43 -3.62
N ARG A 283 13.18 -4.75 -3.72
CA ARG A 283 13.53 -5.53 -4.93
C ARG A 283 12.68 -5.10 -6.13
N GLY A 284 11.39 -4.88 -5.93
CA GLY A 284 10.48 -4.34 -6.96
C GLY A 284 10.89 -2.93 -7.39
N LEU A 285 11.02 -2.02 -6.43
CA LEU A 285 11.32 -0.60 -6.65
C LEU A 285 12.69 -0.37 -7.30
N ALA A 286 13.66 -1.25 -7.08
CA ALA A 286 15.00 -1.14 -7.66
C ALA A 286 15.02 -1.15 -9.20
N GLN A 287 13.99 -1.71 -9.82
CA GLN A 287 13.86 -1.88 -11.27
C GLN A 287 13.52 -0.58 -12.03
N PHE A 288 13.12 0.48 -11.31
CA PHE A 288 12.67 1.74 -11.89
C PHE A 288 13.59 2.88 -11.52
N ASP A 289 13.68 3.92 -12.34
CA ASP A 289 14.29 5.17 -11.93
C ASP A 289 13.28 5.99 -11.13
N HIS A 290 13.76 6.68 -10.10
CA HIS A 290 12.94 7.49 -9.20
C HIS A 290 13.28 8.97 -9.38
N ARG A 291 12.28 9.84 -9.19
CA ARG A 291 12.50 11.29 -9.24
C ARG A 291 13.35 11.72 -8.07
N ARG A 292 13.09 11.14 -6.90
CA ARG A 292 13.79 11.44 -5.65
C ARG A 292 14.55 10.22 -5.15
N THR A 293 15.46 10.43 -4.21
CA THR A 293 16.28 9.30 -3.72
C THR A 293 15.41 8.36 -2.90
N LEU A 294 15.35 7.10 -3.31
CA LEU A 294 14.71 6.05 -2.56
C LEU A 294 15.72 5.50 -1.54
N VAL A 295 15.35 5.50 -0.26
CA VAL A 295 16.16 4.95 0.81
C VAL A 295 15.42 3.78 1.44
N VAL A 296 16.09 2.65 1.58
CA VAL A 296 15.57 1.47 2.28
C VAL A 296 16.47 1.24 3.48
N CYS A 297 15.95 1.41 4.69
CA CYS A 297 16.74 1.33 5.91
C CYS A 297 16.19 0.30 6.89
N PHE A 298 17.09 -0.48 7.47
CA PHE A 298 16.78 -1.39 8.55
C PHE A 298 17.45 -0.93 9.85
N TRP A 299 16.62 -0.63 10.85
CA TRP A 299 17.03 0.07 12.07
C TRP A 299 17.53 -0.89 13.15
N SER A 300 18.43 -0.42 13.99
CA SER A 300 18.79 -1.13 15.23
C SER A 300 18.20 -0.44 16.45
N ASN A 301 18.01 -1.19 17.52
CA ASN A 301 17.60 -0.70 18.83
C ASN A 301 16.23 0.01 18.82
N GLU A 302 15.30 -0.36 17.94
CA GLU A 302 13.89 0.07 18.08
C GLU A 302 13.39 -0.37 19.47
N GLU A 303 13.60 -1.65 19.77
CA GLU A 303 13.15 -2.36 20.97
C GLU A 303 13.79 -1.85 22.26
N ASN A 304 14.90 -1.12 22.09
CA ASN A 304 15.75 -0.63 23.16
C ASN A 304 15.71 0.90 23.27
N GLY A 305 14.80 1.58 22.55
CA GLY A 305 14.55 3.01 22.67
C GLY A 305 14.93 3.85 21.45
N TYR A 306 14.78 3.31 20.24
CA TYR A 306 14.89 4.02 18.96
C TYR A 306 16.26 4.60 18.59
N ASP A 307 17.33 4.13 19.23
CA ASP A 307 18.68 4.67 19.06
C ASP A 307 19.14 4.63 17.58
N GLY A 308 18.73 3.62 16.80
CA GLY A 308 19.10 3.50 15.39
C GLY A 308 18.52 4.60 14.51
N VAL A 309 17.20 4.76 14.49
CA VAL A 309 16.52 5.76 13.67
C VAL A 309 16.88 7.18 14.12
N ASP A 310 16.93 7.44 15.43
CA ASP A 310 17.29 8.76 15.99
C ASP A 310 18.69 9.19 15.53
N ARG A 311 19.66 8.28 15.60
CA ARG A 311 21.03 8.59 15.17
C ARG A 311 21.15 8.74 13.66
N TRP A 312 20.35 8.02 12.88
CA TRP A 312 20.32 8.22 11.44
C TRP A 312 19.75 9.59 11.07
N ILE A 313 18.65 10.01 11.71
CA ILE A 313 18.05 11.34 11.54
C ILE A 313 19.08 12.44 11.85
N GLU A 314 19.79 12.35 12.98
CA GLU A 314 20.84 13.31 13.37
C GLU A 314 21.99 13.41 12.35
N ASN A 315 22.18 12.38 11.51
CA ASN A 315 23.28 12.27 10.57
C ASN A 315 22.84 12.35 9.10
N ILE A 316 21.58 12.69 8.82
CA ILE A 316 21.13 13.03 7.46
C ILE A 316 22.05 14.14 6.91
N PRO A 317 22.57 14.00 5.67
CA PRO A 317 23.47 15.00 5.10
C PRO A 317 22.84 16.40 5.04
N SER A 318 23.65 17.44 5.30
CA SER A 318 23.17 18.82 5.20
C SER A 318 22.64 19.11 3.79
N GLY A 319 21.40 19.60 3.71
CA GLY A 319 20.73 19.93 2.45
C GLY A 319 19.78 18.85 1.96
N VAL A 320 19.80 17.66 2.56
CA VAL A 320 18.84 16.60 2.30
C VAL A 320 17.57 16.82 3.13
N THR A 321 16.41 16.57 2.53
CA THR A 321 15.10 16.55 3.19
C THR A 321 14.41 15.21 2.99
N LEU A 322 13.52 14.82 3.91
CA LEU A 322 12.65 13.66 3.71
C LEU A 322 11.27 14.13 3.26
N SER A 323 10.69 13.44 2.28
CA SER A 323 9.34 13.74 1.78
C SER A 323 8.28 12.98 2.56
N ASN A 324 8.49 11.68 2.74
CA ASN A 324 7.58 10.74 3.41
C ASN A 324 8.38 9.56 3.99
N TYR A 325 7.80 8.88 4.97
CA TYR A 325 8.36 7.64 5.54
C TYR A 325 7.30 6.54 5.62
N LEU A 326 7.63 5.35 5.11
CA LEU A 326 6.76 4.17 5.10
C LEU A 326 7.41 3.06 5.93
N ASN A 327 6.78 2.67 7.04
CA ASN A 327 7.28 1.65 7.97
C ASN A 327 6.45 0.37 7.90
N ALA A 328 7.08 -0.76 8.23
CA ALA A 328 6.39 -2.01 8.48
C ALA A 328 6.89 -2.64 9.78
N ASP A 329 5.96 -2.90 10.70
CA ASP A 329 6.26 -3.44 12.03
C ASP A 329 5.16 -4.39 12.51
N ALA A 330 5.53 -5.61 12.89
CA ALA A 330 4.60 -6.62 13.40
C ALA A 330 3.44 -6.89 12.42
N VAL A 331 3.79 -7.34 11.21
CA VAL A 331 2.91 -7.51 10.04
C VAL A 331 2.67 -8.98 9.65
N GLY A 332 1.68 -9.22 8.80
CA GLY A 332 1.38 -10.54 8.22
C GLY A 332 0.40 -11.41 9.00
N THR A 333 0.27 -11.23 10.33
CA THR A 333 -0.69 -12.02 11.14
C THR A 333 -2.08 -11.39 11.25
N ASN A 334 -2.46 -10.51 10.32
CA ASN A 334 -3.66 -9.68 10.41
C ASN A 334 -4.76 -10.12 9.43
N TRP A 335 -5.06 -9.34 8.39
CA TRP A 335 -6.02 -9.68 7.34
C TRP A 335 -5.32 -10.50 6.24
N PRO A 336 -5.91 -11.58 5.70
CA PRO A 336 -7.29 -12.07 5.90
C PRO A 336 -7.48 -13.03 7.10
N GLY A 337 -6.51 -13.08 8.02
CA GLY A 337 -6.61 -13.79 9.29
C GLY A 337 -7.56 -13.15 10.30
N TYR A 338 -7.35 -13.41 11.59
CA TYR A 338 -8.33 -13.06 12.64
C TYR A 338 -8.19 -11.67 13.25
N TYR A 339 -7.17 -10.90 12.86
CA TYR A 339 -6.88 -9.62 13.46
C TYR A 339 -6.97 -8.49 12.44
N THR A 340 -7.34 -7.30 12.92
CA THR A 340 -7.41 -6.10 12.10
C THR A 340 -6.01 -5.73 11.59
N LEU A 341 -5.87 -5.53 10.28
CA LEU A 341 -4.69 -4.86 9.73
C LEU A 341 -4.83 -3.37 10.05
N VAL A 342 -3.84 -2.81 10.74
CA VAL A 342 -3.82 -1.40 11.12
C VAL A 342 -2.76 -0.69 10.29
N VAL A 343 -3.16 0.41 9.67
CA VAL A 343 -2.28 1.32 8.96
C VAL A 343 -2.36 2.67 9.66
N ASP A 344 -1.35 2.93 10.48
CA ASP A 344 -1.22 4.14 11.27
C ASP A 344 -0.57 5.24 10.44
N ILE A 345 -1.11 6.45 10.50
CA ILE A 345 -0.55 7.63 9.82
C ILE A 345 -0.41 8.78 10.82
N ILE A 346 0.70 9.50 10.78
CA ILE A 346 1.03 10.64 11.65
C ILE A 346 1.82 11.70 10.84
N PRO A 347 2.02 12.95 11.31
CA PRO A 347 1.75 13.48 12.66
C PRO A 347 0.26 13.60 12.97
N GLU A 348 -0.05 13.56 14.27
CA GLU A 348 -1.35 13.88 14.86
C GLU A 348 -1.09 14.93 15.95
N THR A 349 -1.48 16.18 15.72
CA THR A 349 -1.01 17.33 16.50
C THR A 349 -2.04 17.89 17.48
N ASP A 350 -3.34 17.66 17.26
CA ASP A 350 -4.38 18.38 17.99
C ASP A 350 -5.50 17.51 18.64
N ASN A 351 -5.35 16.19 18.63
CA ASN A 351 -6.35 15.18 19.01
C ASN A 351 -7.67 15.29 18.22
N GLN A 352 -7.67 15.93 17.05
CA GLN A 352 -8.79 15.89 16.11
C GLN A 352 -8.50 14.89 15.02
N ILE A 353 -9.55 14.19 14.61
CA ILE A 353 -9.55 13.46 13.34
C ILE A 353 -9.38 14.51 12.23
N ASN A 354 -8.70 14.17 11.13
CA ASN A 354 -8.68 14.83 9.80
C ASN A 354 -7.38 15.56 9.40
N GLU A 355 -6.29 15.47 10.14
CA GLU A 355 -5.04 16.17 9.80
C GLU A 355 -4.35 15.59 8.55
N GLN A 356 -4.37 14.27 8.37
CA GLN A 356 -3.65 13.53 7.34
C GLN A 356 -4.59 12.88 6.32
N TRP A 357 -5.76 13.47 6.06
CA TRP A 357 -6.69 12.99 5.02
C TRP A 357 -6.07 12.74 3.65
N PRO A 358 -5.15 13.59 3.14
CA PRO A 358 -4.51 13.31 1.87
C PRO A 358 -3.82 11.94 1.89
N MET A 359 -3.06 11.64 2.94
CA MET A 359 -2.36 10.37 3.08
C MET A 359 -3.33 9.21 3.33
N ILE A 360 -4.32 9.37 4.21
CA ILE A 360 -5.35 8.34 4.44
C ILE A 360 -6.07 7.97 3.13
N ARG A 361 -6.48 8.97 2.34
CA ARG A 361 -7.20 8.75 1.08
C ARG A 361 -6.29 8.10 0.04
N LEU A 362 -5.04 8.52 -0.05
CA LEU A 362 -4.07 7.87 -0.94
C LEU A 362 -3.89 6.40 -0.55
N THR A 363 -3.67 6.11 0.72
CA THR A 363 -3.52 4.76 1.25
C THR A 363 -4.74 3.90 0.95
N GLU A 364 -5.96 4.37 1.26
CA GLU A 364 -7.19 3.63 0.91
C GLU A 364 -7.39 3.45 -0.59
N TRP A 365 -7.10 4.47 -1.39
CA TRP A 365 -7.19 4.42 -2.85
C TRP A 365 -6.28 3.32 -3.39
N VAL A 366 -4.99 3.38 -3.08
CA VAL A 366 -3.99 2.42 -3.56
C VAL A 366 -4.34 1.00 -3.13
N GLY A 367 -4.74 0.81 -1.88
CA GLY A 367 -5.12 -0.50 -1.35
C GLY A 367 -6.33 -1.09 -2.09
N SER A 368 -7.41 -0.31 -2.22
CA SER A 368 -8.65 -0.76 -2.86
C SER A 368 -8.60 -0.79 -4.40
N ASN A 369 -7.64 -0.11 -5.02
CA ASN A 369 -7.48 -0.12 -6.48
C ASN A 369 -6.72 -1.34 -6.99
N ASN A 370 -5.99 -2.03 -6.11
CA ASN A 370 -5.26 -3.25 -6.42
C ASN A 370 -5.84 -4.50 -5.76
N ASN A 371 -6.67 -4.35 -4.72
CA ASN A 371 -7.19 -5.45 -3.92
C ASN A 371 -8.67 -5.27 -3.63
N ASP A 372 -9.40 -6.37 -3.49
CA ASP A 372 -10.83 -6.36 -3.14
C ASP A 372 -11.04 -6.17 -1.63
N ILE A 373 -10.65 -5.00 -1.12
CA ILE A 373 -10.64 -4.69 0.32
C ILE A 373 -11.53 -3.49 0.70
N ALA A 374 -12.31 -2.95 -0.24
CA ALA A 374 -13.12 -1.74 -0.01
C ALA A 374 -14.11 -1.92 1.16
N GLU A 375 -14.77 -3.07 1.24
CA GLU A 375 -15.69 -3.38 2.34
C GLU A 375 -14.94 -3.47 3.69
N ALA A 376 -13.77 -4.09 3.71
CA ALA A 376 -12.94 -4.22 4.92
C ALA A 376 -12.47 -2.84 5.43
N LEU A 377 -12.08 -1.93 4.52
CA LEU A 377 -11.72 -0.54 4.82
C LEU A 377 -12.90 0.24 5.41
N ARG A 378 -14.09 0.12 4.79
CA ARG A 378 -15.30 0.77 5.28
C ARG A 378 -15.69 0.28 6.67
N LEU A 379 -15.57 -1.03 6.92
CA LEU A 379 -15.82 -1.62 8.23
C LEU A 379 -14.81 -1.13 9.27
N GLY A 380 -13.51 -1.11 8.95
CA GLY A 380 -12.48 -0.58 9.87
C GLY A 380 -12.72 0.88 10.23
N ARG A 381 -13.10 1.72 9.26
CA ARG A 381 -13.51 3.11 9.51
C ARG A 381 -14.74 3.21 10.42
N GLU A 382 -15.73 2.34 10.27
CA GLU A 382 -16.91 2.31 11.13
C GLU A 382 -16.53 1.96 12.57
N ILE A 383 -15.74 0.90 12.76
CA ILE A 383 -15.32 0.45 14.10
C ILE A 383 -14.43 1.50 14.76
N TYR A 384 -13.46 2.08 14.04
CA TYR A 384 -12.62 3.17 14.55
C TYR A 384 -13.45 4.36 15.05
N ASN A 385 -14.45 4.80 14.28
CA ASN A 385 -15.28 5.95 14.67
C ASN A 385 -16.24 5.65 15.82
N THR A 386 -16.66 4.41 16.00
CA THR A 386 -17.64 4.02 17.01
C THR A 386 -17.01 3.56 18.32
N GLU A 387 -15.85 2.89 18.25
CA GLU A 387 -15.18 2.26 19.39
C GLU A 387 -13.83 2.93 19.74
N GLY A 388 -13.23 3.67 18.80
CA GLY A 388 -11.97 4.40 18.97
C GLY A 388 -10.71 3.58 18.68
N TYR A 389 -9.57 4.25 18.61
CA TYR A 389 -8.25 3.67 18.28
C TYR A 389 -7.89 2.42 19.08
N ALA A 390 -8.14 2.40 20.39
CA ALA A 390 -7.78 1.27 21.24
C ALA A 390 -8.46 -0.05 20.83
N SER A 391 -9.62 0.03 20.16
CA SER A 391 -10.34 -1.12 19.64
C SER A 391 -9.68 -1.72 18.40
N MET A 392 -8.85 -0.97 17.68
CA MET A 392 -8.15 -1.46 16.48
C MET A 392 -6.93 -2.32 16.79
N LYS A 393 -6.36 -2.16 17.99
CA LYS A 393 -5.18 -2.89 18.45
C LYS A 393 -5.48 -3.87 19.59
N ASP A 394 -6.76 -4.11 19.90
CA ASP A 394 -7.12 -5.09 20.92
C ASP A 394 -7.14 -6.52 20.34
N VAL A 395 -7.08 -7.50 21.25
CA VAL A 395 -7.15 -8.93 20.91
C VAL A 395 -8.56 -9.41 20.59
N ASP A 396 -9.53 -8.50 20.53
CA ASP A 396 -10.92 -8.87 20.34
C ASP A 396 -11.13 -9.34 18.90
N SER A 397 -11.09 -10.65 18.72
CA SER A 397 -11.30 -11.34 17.44
C SER A 397 -12.79 -11.44 17.09
N SER A 398 -13.58 -10.39 17.39
CA SER A 398 -15.00 -10.38 17.02
C SER A 398 -15.14 -10.62 15.51
N ASP A 399 -16.26 -11.21 15.10
CA ASP A 399 -16.52 -11.53 13.69
C ASP A 399 -16.42 -10.31 12.76
N GLN A 400 -16.59 -9.10 13.29
CA GLN A 400 -16.45 -7.86 12.52
C GLN A 400 -14.99 -7.40 12.43
N LYS A 401 -14.23 -7.46 13.54
CA LYS A 401 -12.83 -7.01 13.55
C LYS A 401 -11.94 -7.86 12.65
N ARG A 402 -12.16 -9.18 12.61
CA ARG A 402 -11.45 -10.09 11.68
C ARG A 402 -11.66 -9.76 10.19
N LEU A 403 -12.73 -9.05 9.85
CA LEU A 403 -13.05 -8.67 8.47
C LEU A 403 -12.62 -7.24 8.14
N SER A 404 -11.97 -6.55 9.07
CA SER A 404 -11.70 -5.12 8.96
C SER A 404 -10.23 -4.83 8.68
N ILE A 405 -10.00 -3.77 7.89
CA ILE A 405 -8.71 -3.12 7.70
C ILE A 405 -8.91 -1.67 8.10
N SER A 406 -8.04 -1.15 8.95
CA SER A 406 -8.18 0.19 9.52
C SER A 406 -7.05 1.08 9.05
N VAL A 407 -7.36 2.11 8.26
CA VAL A 407 -6.42 3.16 7.83
C VAL A 407 -6.84 4.45 8.52
N HIS A 408 -6.00 4.99 9.40
CA HIS A 408 -6.36 6.14 10.21
C HIS A 408 -5.15 6.91 10.75
N GLU A 409 -5.44 8.11 11.26
CA GLU A 409 -4.49 8.85 12.08
C GLU A 409 -4.27 8.16 13.43
N SER A 410 -3.01 7.91 13.76
CA SER A 410 -2.64 7.29 15.03
C SER A 410 -2.42 8.34 16.12
N GLN A 411 -3.13 8.19 17.24
CA GLN A 411 -2.97 9.05 18.42
C GLN A 411 -1.90 8.53 19.40
N ARG A 412 -1.29 7.38 19.09
CA ARG A 412 -0.44 6.62 20.02
C ARG A 412 0.63 5.79 19.32
N GLY A 413 1.01 6.19 18.10
CA GLY A 413 1.97 5.43 17.30
C GLY A 413 3.19 5.02 18.11
N ARG A 414 3.63 3.77 17.95
CA ARG A 414 4.85 3.23 18.57
C ARG A 414 5.54 2.41 17.52
N SER A 415 6.63 2.95 16.97
CA SER A 415 7.67 2.30 16.17
C SER A 415 8.55 3.43 15.59
N ASP A 416 9.49 3.11 14.71
CA ASP A 416 10.44 4.07 14.15
C ASP A 416 9.78 5.26 13.41
N TYR A 417 8.58 5.08 12.87
CA TYR A 417 7.87 6.13 12.14
C TYR A 417 7.48 7.34 12.99
N GLU A 418 7.21 7.13 14.29
CA GLU A 418 6.98 8.20 15.27
C GLU A 418 8.20 9.12 15.35
N ARG A 419 9.40 8.52 15.36
CA ARG A 419 10.66 9.25 15.48
C ARG A 419 10.93 10.13 14.27
N VAL A 420 10.62 9.61 13.08
CA VAL A 420 10.76 10.36 11.82
C VAL A 420 9.75 11.51 11.77
N ALA A 421 8.48 11.25 12.07
CA ALA A 421 7.45 12.27 12.08
C ALA A 421 7.75 13.39 13.08
N ASP A 422 8.03 13.05 14.34
CA ASP A 422 8.20 14.03 15.41
C ASP A 422 9.45 14.90 15.26
N GLN A 423 10.55 14.31 14.77
CA GLN A 423 11.82 15.03 14.67
C GLN A 423 11.96 15.82 13.37
N LEU A 424 11.30 15.40 12.29
CA LEU A 424 11.43 16.03 10.98
C LEU A 424 10.16 16.74 10.49
N GLY A 425 9.01 16.53 11.12
CA GLY A 425 7.72 17.06 10.65
C GLY A 425 7.29 16.44 9.32
N VAL A 426 7.52 15.13 9.16
CA VAL A 426 7.29 14.39 7.92
C VAL A 426 6.12 13.45 8.08
N VAL A 427 5.20 13.45 7.12
CA VAL A 427 4.09 12.49 7.08
C VAL A 427 4.66 11.08 6.99
N SER A 428 4.39 10.31 8.03
CA SER A 428 4.95 8.98 8.24
C SER A 428 3.82 7.99 8.49
N MET A 429 3.98 6.77 7.98
CA MET A 429 3.01 5.71 8.16
C MET A 429 3.65 4.43 8.66
N ASP A 430 2.85 3.57 9.27
CA ASP A 430 3.24 2.24 9.70
C ASP A 430 2.17 1.21 9.35
N PHE A 431 2.56 0.17 8.63
CA PHE A 431 1.78 -1.05 8.55
C PHE A 431 2.09 -1.89 9.77
N GLY A 432 1.08 -2.19 10.58
CA GLY A 432 1.28 -3.04 11.73
C GLY A 432 0.04 -3.78 12.20
N SER A 433 0.24 -4.51 13.30
CA SER A 433 -0.82 -5.31 13.92
C SER A 433 -0.84 -5.19 15.45
N LEU A 434 -1.15 -6.30 16.13
CA LEU A 434 -1.30 -6.51 17.56
C LEU A 434 0.00 -6.28 18.36
N THR A 435 0.62 -5.11 18.26
CA THR A 435 1.72 -4.72 19.16
C THR A 435 1.15 -4.66 20.59
N GLY A 436 1.52 -5.63 21.44
CA GLY A 436 1.03 -5.79 22.81
C GLY A 436 -0.29 -6.55 23.00
N GLY A 437 -0.92 -7.04 21.92
CA GLY A 437 -2.11 -7.88 21.97
C GLY A 437 -1.80 -9.38 21.93
N SER A 438 -0.84 -9.81 21.11
CA SER A 438 -0.48 -11.23 21.03
C SER A 438 0.25 -11.69 22.31
N ASP A 439 -0.13 -12.85 22.84
CA ASP A 439 0.61 -13.54 23.92
C ASP A 439 2.06 -13.86 23.50
N CYS A 440 2.34 -13.87 22.19
CA CYS A 440 3.68 -14.10 21.65
C CYS A 440 4.49 -12.83 21.35
N TYR A 441 3.92 -11.64 21.56
CA TYR A 441 4.66 -10.38 21.42
C TYR A 441 5.81 -10.31 22.45
N HIS A 442 7.03 -10.05 21.98
CA HIS A 442 8.27 -10.14 22.76
C HIS A 442 8.41 -11.44 23.55
N ALA A 443 8.02 -12.58 22.97
CA ALA A 443 8.06 -13.87 23.64
C ALA A 443 8.80 -14.94 22.82
N PRO A 444 9.29 -16.02 23.45
CA PRO A 444 9.96 -17.11 22.72
C PRO A 444 9.08 -17.84 21.69
N CYS A 445 7.76 -17.65 21.74
CA CYS A 445 6.83 -18.21 20.75
C CYS A 445 6.64 -17.32 19.52
N ASP A 446 7.32 -16.18 19.41
CA ASP A 446 7.35 -15.39 18.18
C ASP A 446 8.18 -16.10 17.09
N THR A 447 7.54 -17.05 16.40
CA THR A 447 8.10 -17.93 15.39
C THR A 447 7.20 -17.99 14.16
N LEU A 448 7.74 -18.41 13.01
CA LEU A 448 6.96 -18.56 11.78
C LEU A 448 5.82 -19.57 11.94
N ASP A 449 6.05 -20.70 12.62
CA ASP A 449 5.00 -21.68 12.93
C ASP A 449 3.82 -21.05 13.68
N THR A 450 4.09 -20.16 14.64
CA THR A 450 3.04 -19.46 15.39
C THR A 450 2.28 -18.49 14.49
N MET A 451 2.98 -17.77 13.60
CA MET A 451 2.33 -16.91 12.60
C MET A 451 1.41 -17.73 11.66
N ILE A 452 1.87 -18.89 11.19
CA ILE A 452 1.08 -19.81 10.38
C ILE A 452 -0.18 -20.25 11.14
N ASP A 453 -0.04 -20.67 12.40
CA ASP A 453 -1.16 -21.08 13.24
C ASP A 453 -2.17 -19.94 13.45
N MET A 454 -1.70 -18.70 13.63
CA MET A 454 -2.55 -17.51 13.77
C MET A 454 -3.35 -17.19 12.51
N MET A 455 -2.85 -17.57 11.33
CA MET A 455 -3.47 -17.26 10.04
C MET A 455 -4.42 -18.34 9.52
N VAL A 456 -4.57 -19.48 10.20
CA VAL A 456 -5.54 -20.51 9.80
C VAL A 456 -6.97 -19.98 9.93
N THR A 457 -7.77 -20.06 8.87
CA THR A 457 -9.19 -19.68 8.90
C THR A 457 -10.09 -20.85 8.48
N ASP A 458 -11.41 -20.67 8.57
CA ASP A 458 -12.37 -21.68 8.11
C ASP A 458 -12.23 -22.03 6.61
N ASN A 459 -11.66 -21.12 5.81
CA ASN A 459 -11.66 -21.21 4.35
C ASN A 459 -10.27 -21.43 3.72
N ALA A 460 -9.19 -21.28 4.49
CA ALA A 460 -7.82 -21.30 3.96
C ALA A 460 -6.80 -21.77 5.02
N THR A 461 -5.68 -22.31 4.55
CA THR A 461 -4.55 -22.70 5.41
C THR A 461 -3.82 -21.47 5.95
N GLY A 462 -3.05 -21.67 7.03
CA GLY A 462 -2.22 -20.61 7.59
C GLY A 462 -1.20 -20.04 6.61
N VAL A 463 -0.54 -20.92 5.84
CA VAL A 463 0.43 -20.51 4.81
C VAL A 463 -0.25 -19.70 3.70
N GLN A 464 -1.37 -20.18 3.16
CA GLN A 464 -2.11 -19.46 2.12
C GLN A 464 -2.48 -18.04 2.57
N ASN A 465 -3.06 -17.92 3.77
CA ASN A 465 -3.49 -16.63 4.31
C ASN A 465 -2.32 -15.71 4.68
N LEU A 466 -1.22 -16.27 5.20
CA LEU A 466 -0.02 -15.51 5.52
C LEU A 466 0.63 -14.95 4.25
N VAL A 467 0.71 -15.76 3.18
CA VAL A 467 1.18 -15.35 1.86
C VAL A 467 0.28 -14.25 1.26
N GLU A 468 -1.04 -14.39 1.36
CA GLU A 468 -1.99 -13.35 0.90
C GLU A 468 -1.83 -12.03 1.69
N SER A 469 -1.67 -12.11 3.01
CA SER A 469 -1.42 -10.94 3.85
C SER A 469 -0.12 -10.22 3.45
N PHE A 470 0.94 -10.99 3.22
CA PHE A 470 2.22 -10.45 2.76
C PHE A 470 2.11 -9.81 1.37
N ASP A 471 1.41 -10.46 0.44
CA ASP A 471 1.20 -9.95 -0.91
C ASP A 471 0.41 -8.63 -0.90
N LEU A 472 -0.66 -8.56 -0.10
CA LEU A 472 -1.45 -7.36 0.08
C LEU A 472 -0.58 -6.19 0.55
N ILE A 473 0.17 -6.37 1.64
CA ILE A 473 0.93 -5.27 2.26
C ILE A 473 2.11 -4.85 1.39
N THR A 474 2.82 -5.79 0.75
CA THR A 474 3.98 -5.44 -0.09
C THR A 474 3.57 -4.66 -1.34
N TRP A 475 2.48 -5.05 -2.02
CA TRP A 475 1.94 -4.29 -3.15
C TRP A 475 1.47 -2.91 -2.71
N TRP A 476 0.86 -2.81 -1.53
CA TRP A 476 0.44 -1.54 -0.97
C TRP A 476 1.63 -0.60 -0.73
N LEU A 477 2.71 -1.12 -0.14
CA LEU A 477 3.94 -0.37 0.12
C LEU A 477 4.63 0.07 -1.19
N PHE A 478 4.72 -0.84 -2.18
CA PHE A 478 5.30 -0.56 -3.49
C PHE A 478 4.54 0.56 -4.22
N ASP A 479 3.21 0.44 -4.30
CA ASP A 479 2.40 1.43 -4.99
C ASP A 479 2.40 2.77 -4.26
N LEU A 480 2.33 2.77 -2.93
CA LEU A 480 2.48 4.01 -2.15
C LEU A 480 3.81 4.69 -2.45
N ALA A 481 4.90 3.93 -2.51
CA ALA A 481 6.21 4.49 -2.85
C ALA A 481 6.23 5.09 -4.27
N MET A 482 5.58 4.45 -5.25
CA MET A 482 5.48 4.98 -6.62
C MET A 482 4.63 6.26 -6.70
N TYR A 483 3.47 6.29 -6.03
CA TYR A 483 2.61 7.47 -5.98
C TYR A 483 3.31 8.62 -5.28
N LEU A 484 3.96 8.33 -4.14
CA LEU A 484 4.69 9.34 -3.40
C LEU A 484 5.91 9.81 -4.19
N ASP A 485 6.64 8.96 -4.95
CA ASP A 485 7.73 9.36 -5.86
C ASP A 485 7.29 10.49 -6.81
N GLU A 486 6.10 10.37 -7.39
CA GLU A 486 5.54 11.41 -8.24
C GLU A 486 5.01 12.62 -7.45
N THR A 487 4.15 12.37 -6.46
CA THR A 487 3.44 13.41 -5.71
C THR A 487 3.53 13.14 -4.20
N PRO A 488 4.57 13.68 -3.52
CA PRO A 488 4.69 13.61 -2.07
C PRO A 488 3.50 14.23 -1.36
N ILE A 489 3.25 13.73 -0.15
CA ILE A 489 2.29 14.33 0.77
C ILE A 489 3.08 14.96 1.90
N TYR A 490 3.09 16.28 1.95
CA TYR A 490 3.71 17.02 3.05
C TYR A 490 2.67 17.30 4.12
N ASP A 491 3.14 17.46 5.35
CA ASP A 491 2.29 17.86 6.45
C ASP A 491 1.86 19.33 6.26
N GLU A 492 0.55 19.56 6.26
CA GLU A 492 -0.05 20.89 6.10
C GLU A 492 -0.55 21.51 7.43
N SER A 493 -0.34 20.80 8.55
CA SER A 493 -0.85 21.18 9.89
C SER A 493 -0.21 22.42 10.53
#